data_AF-A0AAD1CH23-F1
#
_entry.id   AF-A0AAD1CH23-F1
#
_cell.length_a   1.000
_cell.length_b   1.000
_cell.length_c   1.000
_cell.angle_alpha   90.00
_cell.angle_beta   90.00
_cell.angle_gamma   90.00
#
_symmetry.space_group_name_H-M   'P 1'
#
loop_
_entity.id
_entity.type
_entity.pdbx_description
1 polymer ?
#
loop_
_entity_poly.entity_id
_entity_poly.type
_entity_poly.pdbx_seq_one_letter_code
_entity_poly.pdbx_strand_id
1 'polypeptide(L)'
;MSTIQLRDEYMRQFCIINKSVSERTGDIIQLSARRFRRTRGTNLGRKGVSIFVIAEALDQSDTQNVKVYTENTADTVTYIDKAIGKQLAPFAKAFKGQIIKEVTDGERGVDPSARIPNKDNEVVGACGTNDFCVKGYEACYLCEKFRPLLDAPHEKFLDSLYAEKETRLKATKSEQYASTKDTLILAVEWVVQACAEMKKAREVEQL
;
A
#
# COMPACT_ATOMS: atom_id res chain seq x y z
N MET A 1 -5.25 -36.71 -18.17
CA MET A 1 -5.58 -35.49 -18.93
C MET A 1 -4.29 -34.96 -19.53
N SER A 2 -4.23 -34.75 -20.84
CA SER A 2 -3.01 -34.26 -21.49
C SER A 2 -2.77 -32.77 -21.15
N THR A 3 -1.52 -32.32 -21.30
CA THR A 3 -1.17 -30.89 -21.14
C THR A 3 -1.92 -29.98 -22.10
N ILE A 4 -2.27 -30.49 -23.29
CA ILE A 4 -3.06 -29.77 -24.30
C ILE A 4 -4.51 -29.61 -23.83
N GLN A 5 -5.13 -30.67 -23.31
CA GLN A 5 -6.48 -30.61 -22.74
C GLN A 5 -6.55 -29.63 -21.57
N LEU A 6 -5.60 -29.69 -20.64
CA LEU A 6 -5.55 -28.78 -19.49
C LEU A 6 -5.41 -27.31 -19.93
N ARG A 7 -4.59 -27.05 -20.97
CA ARG A 7 -4.43 -25.71 -21.53
C ARG A 7 -5.72 -25.22 -22.19
N ASP A 8 -6.30 -26.02 -23.08
CA ASP A 8 -7.35 -25.56 -23.99
C ASP A 8 -8.73 -25.54 -23.33
N GLU A 9 -9.02 -26.49 -22.43
CA GLU A 9 -10.30 -26.54 -21.71
C GLU A 9 -10.33 -25.60 -20.51
N TYR A 10 -9.28 -25.59 -19.68
CA TYR A 10 -9.30 -24.85 -18.41
C TYR A 10 -8.55 -23.52 -18.49
N MET A 11 -7.26 -23.56 -18.86
CA MET A 11 -6.42 -22.35 -18.79
C MET A 11 -6.90 -21.27 -19.74
N ARG A 12 -7.26 -21.64 -20.97
CA ARG A 12 -7.73 -20.69 -21.98
C ARG A 12 -9.06 -20.04 -21.57
N GLN A 13 -10.01 -20.82 -21.10
CA GLN A 13 -11.28 -20.28 -20.58
C GLN A 13 -11.06 -19.36 -19.39
N PHE A 14 -10.21 -19.76 -18.44
CA PHE A 14 -9.89 -18.92 -17.29
C PHE A 14 -9.26 -17.58 -17.69
N CYS A 15 -8.37 -17.58 -18.69
CA CYS A 15 -7.76 -16.34 -19.20
C CYS A 15 -8.78 -15.42 -19.88
N ILE A 16 -9.77 -15.98 -20.59
CA ILE A 16 -10.85 -15.20 -21.23
C ILE A 16 -11.76 -14.56 -20.18
N ILE A 17 -12.05 -15.28 -19.10
CA ILE A 17 -12.95 -14.81 -18.04
C ILE A 17 -12.23 -13.84 -17.09
N ASN A 18 -10.90 -13.93 -16.97
CA ASN A 18 -10.14 -13.09 -16.07
C ASN A 18 -10.23 -11.59 -16.45
N LYS A 19 -10.77 -10.79 -15.53
CA LYS A 19 -10.86 -9.33 -15.66
C LYS A 19 -9.90 -8.59 -14.74
N SER A 20 -9.00 -9.29 -14.05
CA SER A 20 -8.04 -8.67 -13.14
C SER A 20 -6.99 -7.88 -13.91
N VAL A 21 -6.86 -6.60 -13.57
CA VAL A 21 -5.87 -5.66 -14.15
C VAL A 21 -4.62 -5.64 -13.29
N SER A 22 -3.45 -5.61 -13.93
CA SER A 22 -2.17 -5.46 -13.22
C SER A 22 -1.98 -4.01 -12.82
N GLU A 23 -1.80 -3.75 -11.52
CA GLU A 23 -1.44 -2.41 -11.03
C GLU A 23 -0.10 -1.92 -11.59
N ARG A 24 0.81 -2.84 -11.93
CA ARG A 24 2.15 -2.52 -12.45
C ARG A 24 2.15 -2.15 -13.92
N THR A 25 1.33 -2.79 -14.76
CA THR A 25 1.37 -2.57 -16.22
C THR A 25 0.10 -1.93 -16.78
N GLY A 26 -1.02 -1.96 -16.05
CA GLY A 26 -2.33 -1.51 -16.55
C GLY A 26 -3.05 -2.52 -17.44
N ASP A 27 -2.43 -3.65 -17.77
CA ASP A 27 -3.01 -4.67 -18.65
C ASP A 27 -3.75 -5.78 -17.89
N ILE A 28 -4.60 -6.54 -18.59
CA ILE A 28 -5.18 -7.77 -18.06
C ILE A 28 -4.07 -8.78 -17.73
N ILE A 29 -4.12 -9.31 -16.51
CA ILE A 29 -3.13 -10.29 -16.03
C ILE A 29 -3.22 -11.56 -16.86
N GLN A 30 -2.15 -11.88 -17.59
CA GLN A 30 -2.02 -13.15 -18.29
C GLN A 30 -1.71 -14.28 -17.30
N LEU A 31 -2.60 -15.26 -17.26
CA LEU A 31 -2.50 -16.42 -16.37
C LEU A 31 -1.96 -17.63 -17.13
N SER A 32 -1.10 -18.40 -16.47
CA SER A 32 -0.50 -19.61 -17.05
C SER A 32 -0.27 -20.64 -15.96
N ALA A 33 -0.16 -21.92 -16.33
CA ALA A 33 0.20 -22.98 -15.40
C ALA A 33 1.52 -22.66 -14.66
N ARG A 34 2.47 -22.01 -15.35
CA ARG A 34 3.74 -21.55 -14.78
C ARG A 34 3.52 -20.48 -13.69
N ARG A 35 2.58 -19.55 -13.90
CA ARG A 35 2.21 -18.55 -12.89
C ARG A 35 1.59 -19.22 -11.67
N PHE A 36 0.65 -20.14 -11.84
CA PHE A 36 0.05 -20.88 -10.72
C PHE A 36 1.09 -21.66 -9.91
N ARG A 37 2.00 -22.36 -10.59
CA ARG A 37 3.13 -23.05 -9.93
C ARG A 37 3.98 -22.08 -9.10
N ARG A 38 4.35 -20.94 -9.68
CA ARG A 38 5.12 -19.88 -8.99
C ARG A 38 4.36 -19.35 -7.77
N THR A 39 3.08 -19.03 -7.91
CA THR A 39 2.24 -18.55 -6.80
C THR A 39 2.16 -19.58 -5.68
N ARG A 40 1.91 -20.86 -6.00
CA ARG A 40 1.85 -21.93 -4.98
C ARG A 40 3.18 -22.09 -4.25
N GLY A 41 4.30 -22.19 -4.98
CA GLY A 41 5.63 -22.32 -4.39
C GLY A 41 5.98 -21.14 -3.48
N THR A 42 5.74 -19.92 -3.97
CA THR A 42 6.02 -18.69 -3.21
C THR A 42 5.14 -18.62 -1.95
N ASN A 43 3.86 -18.98 -2.04
CA ASN A 43 2.96 -18.99 -0.89
C ASN A 43 3.38 -20.02 0.17
N LEU A 44 3.87 -21.19 -0.23
CA LEU A 44 4.41 -22.18 0.71
C LEU A 44 5.70 -21.68 1.37
N GLY A 45 6.59 -21.05 0.59
CA GLY A 45 7.78 -20.40 1.13
C GLY A 45 7.46 -19.33 2.16
N ARG A 46 6.48 -18.46 1.86
CA ARG A 46 6.00 -17.42 2.79
C ARG A 46 5.37 -17.98 4.07
N LYS A 47 4.83 -19.20 4.03
CA LYS A 47 4.31 -19.90 5.22
C LYS A 47 5.40 -20.59 6.04
N GLY A 48 6.68 -20.47 5.64
CA GLY A 48 7.80 -21.12 6.32
C GLY A 48 7.82 -22.64 6.15
N VAL A 49 7.14 -23.17 5.12
CA VAL A 49 7.13 -24.61 4.83
C VAL A 49 8.53 -25.04 4.39
N SER A 50 8.98 -26.23 4.83
CA SER A 50 10.32 -26.72 4.52
C SER A 50 10.53 -26.90 3.02
N ILE A 51 11.78 -26.70 2.55
CA ILE A 51 12.12 -26.84 1.12
C ILE A 51 11.78 -28.22 0.55
N PHE A 52 11.82 -29.27 1.39
CA PHE A 52 11.48 -30.64 0.98
C PHE A 52 9.98 -30.78 0.70
N VAL A 53 9.13 -30.24 1.59
CA VAL A 53 7.67 -30.27 1.40
C VAL A 53 7.27 -29.38 0.21
N ILE A 54 7.98 -28.28 -0.05
CA ILE A 54 7.75 -27.46 -1.24
C ILE A 54 8.14 -28.23 -2.51
N ALA A 55 9.29 -28.92 -2.52
CA ALA A 55 9.71 -29.74 -3.65
C ALA A 55 8.64 -30.80 -3.98
N GLU A 56 8.18 -31.54 -2.97
CA GLU A 56 7.14 -32.55 -3.10
C GLU A 56 5.80 -31.94 -3.58
N ALA A 57 5.36 -30.85 -2.95
CA ALA A 57 4.13 -30.17 -3.35
C ALA A 57 4.17 -29.67 -4.80
N LEU A 58 5.36 -29.31 -5.29
CA LEU A 58 5.58 -28.89 -6.67
C LEU A 58 6.00 -30.04 -7.58
N ASP A 59 6.00 -31.29 -7.14
CA ASP A 59 6.39 -32.44 -7.97
C ASP A 59 7.80 -32.25 -8.58
N GLN A 60 8.76 -31.83 -7.75
CA GLN A 60 10.17 -31.69 -8.11
C GLN A 60 10.96 -32.91 -7.63
N SER A 61 11.88 -33.37 -8.47
CA SER A 61 12.76 -34.50 -8.13
C SER A 61 13.87 -34.12 -7.15
N ASP A 62 14.18 -32.82 -7.02
CA ASP A 62 15.19 -32.29 -6.10
C ASP A 62 14.75 -30.94 -5.51
N THR A 63 15.58 -30.37 -4.63
CA THR A 63 15.33 -29.09 -3.96
C THR A 63 16.05 -27.90 -4.59
N GLN A 64 16.84 -28.11 -5.65
CA GLN A 64 17.70 -27.05 -6.22
C GLN A 64 16.86 -25.87 -6.72
N ASN A 65 15.72 -26.16 -7.31
CA ASN A 65 14.80 -25.17 -7.88
C ASN A 65 13.80 -24.58 -6.87
N VAL A 66 13.76 -25.10 -5.64
CA VAL A 66 12.86 -24.58 -4.60
C VAL A 66 13.26 -23.16 -4.17
N LYS A 67 14.57 -22.87 -4.17
CA LYS A 67 15.12 -21.56 -3.79
C LYS A 67 14.51 -20.39 -4.57
N VAL A 68 14.18 -20.62 -5.85
CA VAL A 68 13.53 -19.63 -6.72
C VAL A 68 12.19 -19.13 -6.16
N TYR A 69 11.56 -19.89 -5.27
CA TYR A 69 10.29 -19.53 -4.62
C TYR A 69 10.46 -19.03 -3.18
N THR A 70 11.61 -19.26 -2.54
CA THR A 70 11.83 -19.01 -1.11
C THR A 70 12.86 -17.92 -0.83
N GLU A 71 13.71 -17.52 -1.77
CA GLU A 71 14.76 -16.52 -1.54
C GLU A 71 14.21 -15.09 -1.32
N ASN A 72 13.03 -14.80 -1.85
CA ASN A 72 12.34 -13.53 -1.62
C ASN A 72 11.28 -13.71 -0.51
N THR A 73 11.73 -13.86 0.73
CA THR A 73 10.83 -13.94 1.89
C THR A 73 10.38 -12.56 2.35
N ALA A 74 9.29 -12.52 3.12
CA ALA A 74 8.84 -11.29 3.76
C ALA A 74 9.89 -10.74 4.75
N ASP A 75 10.67 -11.63 5.37
CA ASP A 75 11.81 -11.23 6.22
C ASP A 75 12.85 -10.42 5.44
N THR A 76 13.19 -10.79 4.19
CA THR A 76 14.09 -9.97 3.37
C THR A 76 13.46 -8.63 2.99
N VAL A 77 12.15 -8.59 2.80
CA VAL A 77 11.40 -7.36 2.50
C VAL A 77 11.46 -6.38 3.67
N THR A 78 11.37 -6.82 4.93
CA THR A 78 11.45 -5.92 6.09
C THR A 78 12.80 -5.21 6.22
N TYR A 79 13.91 -5.90 5.91
CA TYR A 79 15.24 -5.25 5.88
C TYR A 79 15.36 -4.25 4.75
N ILE A 80 14.83 -4.58 3.57
CA ILE A 80 14.81 -3.67 2.41
C ILE A 80 13.95 -2.45 2.75
N ASP A 81 12.73 -2.64 3.25
CA ASP A 81 11.80 -1.56 3.57
C ASP A 81 12.38 -0.60 4.62
N LYS A 82 13.07 -1.14 5.64
CA LYS A 82 13.80 -0.31 6.62
C LYS A 82 14.96 0.47 5.99
N ALA A 83 15.66 -0.11 5.02
CA ALA A 83 16.83 0.51 4.38
C ALA A 83 16.45 1.57 3.34
N ILE A 84 15.40 1.34 2.54
CA ILE A 84 15.06 2.19 1.38
C ILE A 84 13.65 2.77 1.41
N GLY A 85 12.78 2.39 2.36
CA GLY A 85 11.38 2.83 2.42
C GLY A 85 11.23 4.35 2.42
N LYS A 86 12.04 5.06 3.22
CA LYS A 86 12.05 6.55 3.24
C LYS A 86 12.43 7.16 1.89
N GLN A 87 13.33 6.52 1.14
CA GLN A 87 13.76 7.00 -0.18
C GLN A 87 12.74 6.67 -1.27
N LEU A 88 11.93 5.62 -1.08
CA LEU A 88 10.87 5.20 -1.99
C LEU A 88 9.54 5.92 -1.75
N ALA A 89 9.33 6.50 -0.56
CA ALA A 89 8.10 7.23 -0.21
C ALA A 89 7.70 8.32 -1.23
N PRO A 90 8.62 9.15 -1.78
CA PRO A 90 8.28 10.11 -2.83
C PRO A 90 7.79 9.47 -4.13
N PHE A 91 8.23 8.25 -4.44
CA PHE A 91 7.87 7.51 -5.66
C PHE A 91 6.59 6.69 -5.52
N ALA A 92 6.13 6.45 -4.29
CA ALA A 92 4.99 5.59 -4.02
C ALA A 92 3.66 6.15 -4.59
N LYS A 93 3.61 7.42 -5.03
CA LYS A 93 2.38 8.14 -5.47
C LYS A 93 1.19 7.89 -4.51
N ALA A 94 1.48 7.61 -3.25
CA ALA A 94 0.51 7.14 -2.28
C ALA A 94 -0.42 8.29 -1.88
N PHE A 95 0.15 9.49 -1.76
CA PHE A 95 -0.60 10.73 -1.67
C PHE A 95 -0.83 11.30 -3.08
N LYS A 96 -2.06 11.75 -3.32
CA LYS A 96 -2.52 12.27 -4.62
C LYS A 96 -3.22 13.63 -4.53
N GLY A 97 -3.28 14.21 -3.32
CA GLY A 97 -3.91 15.49 -3.07
C GLY A 97 -2.94 16.67 -3.23
N GLN A 98 -3.28 17.79 -2.63
CA GLN A 98 -2.45 19.00 -2.60
C GLN A 98 -2.50 19.66 -1.23
N ILE A 99 -1.36 20.00 -0.64
CA ILE A 99 -1.28 20.68 0.66
C ILE A 99 -1.73 22.13 0.51
N ILE A 100 -2.57 22.58 1.45
CA ILE A 100 -3.10 23.95 1.56
C ILE A 100 -2.63 24.59 2.86
N LYS A 101 -2.49 25.93 2.91
CA LYS A 101 -2.09 26.63 4.13
C LYS A 101 -3.30 26.89 5.02
N GLU A 102 -4.34 27.45 4.42
CA GLU A 102 -5.61 27.73 5.08
C GLU A 102 -6.75 26.99 4.40
N VAL A 103 -7.85 26.76 5.13
CA VAL A 103 -9.04 26.06 4.59
C VAL A 103 -9.61 26.81 3.38
N THR A 104 -9.50 28.15 3.38
CA THR A 104 -9.93 29.06 2.31
C THR A 104 -9.19 28.84 0.99
N ASP A 105 -7.98 28.28 1.03
CA ASP A 105 -7.20 28.00 -0.18
C ASP A 105 -7.73 26.78 -0.95
N GLY A 106 -8.58 25.97 -0.30
CA GLY A 106 -9.26 24.85 -0.94
C GLY A 106 -10.39 25.31 -1.86
N GLU A 107 -10.73 24.50 -2.85
CA GLU A 107 -11.78 24.79 -3.83
C GLU A 107 -13.15 25.07 -3.19
N ARG A 108 -13.38 24.50 -2.00
CA ARG A 108 -14.59 24.68 -1.18
C ARG A 108 -14.31 25.38 0.16
N GLY A 109 -13.32 26.26 0.20
CA GLY A 109 -12.82 26.82 1.46
C GLY A 109 -13.80 27.67 2.28
N VAL A 110 -14.86 28.17 1.64
CA VAL A 110 -15.95 28.91 2.30
C VAL A 110 -16.97 27.98 2.94
N ASP A 111 -17.04 26.72 2.50
CA ASP A 111 -18.04 25.75 2.95
C ASP A 111 -17.56 25.00 4.21
N PRO A 112 -18.26 25.12 5.36
CA PRO A 112 -17.91 24.40 6.57
C PRO A 112 -17.94 22.87 6.41
N SER A 113 -18.78 22.33 5.52
CA SER A 113 -18.90 20.89 5.27
C SER A 113 -17.69 20.30 4.54
N ALA A 114 -16.85 21.14 3.93
CA ALA A 114 -15.63 20.69 3.30
C ALA A 114 -14.55 20.31 4.33
N ARG A 115 -14.65 20.76 5.59
CA ARG A 115 -13.66 20.52 6.63
C ARG A 115 -13.68 19.07 7.09
N ILE A 116 -12.51 18.46 7.13
CA ILE A 116 -12.32 17.06 7.55
C ILE A 116 -11.71 17.05 8.95
N PRO A 117 -12.46 16.66 9.99
CA PRO A 117 -11.92 16.51 11.35
C PRO A 117 -11.25 15.14 11.55
N ASN A 118 -10.25 15.09 12.43
CA ASN A 118 -9.71 13.83 12.97
C ASN A 118 -10.60 13.29 14.12
N LYS A 119 -10.14 12.23 14.81
CA LYS A 119 -10.85 11.64 15.97
C LYS A 119 -10.99 12.62 17.14
N ASP A 120 -10.10 13.59 17.26
CA ASP A 120 -10.07 14.60 18.31
C ASP A 120 -10.79 15.90 17.91
N ASN A 121 -11.52 15.90 16.79
CA ASN A 121 -12.17 17.05 16.17
C ASN A 121 -11.23 18.20 15.74
N GLU A 122 -9.92 17.94 15.64
CA GLU A 122 -8.97 18.86 15.01
C GLU A 122 -9.12 18.78 13.48
N VAL A 123 -9.18 19.93 12.80
CA VAL A 123 -9.33 19.97 11.34
C VAL A 123 -8.01 19.57 10.69
N VAL A 124 -7.98 18.43 10.00
CA VAL A 124 -6.77 17.92 9.33
C VAL A 124 -6.65 18.38 7.88
N GLY A 125 -7.75 18.85 7.29
CA GLY A 125 -7.77 19.29 5.90
C GLY A 125 -9.16 19.62 5.42
N ALA A 126 -9.28 19.81 4.10
CA ALA A 126 -10.52 20.04 3.41
C ALA A 126 -10.74 19.08 2.22
N CYS A 127 -11.99 18.85 1.85
CA CYS A 127 -12.37 18.13 0.64
C CYS A 127 -12.59 19.10 -0.52
N GLY A 128 -11.90 18.89 -1.64
CA GLY A 128 -12.01 19.74 -2.83
C GLY A 128 -13.25 19.51 -3.70
N THR A 129 -14.16 18.57 -3.37
CA THR A 129 -15.30 18.27 -4.28
C THR A 129 -16.58 17.84 -3.59
N ASN A 130 -16.52 16.95 -2.59
CA ASN A 130 -17.72 16.30 -2.09
C ASN A 130 -18.22 16.96 -0.81
N ASP A 131 -19.51 17.27 -0.74
CA ASP A 131 -20.18 17.77 0.47
C ASP A 131 -20.28 16.72 1.57
N PHE A 132 -20.24 15.44 1.18
CA PHE A 132 -20.27 14.31 2.10
C PHE A 132 -19.45 13.13 1.56
N CYS A 133 -18.60 12.57 2.42
CA CYS A 133 -17.88 11.33 2.14
C CYS A 133 -18.09 10.36 3.29
N VAL A 134 -18.59 9.16 2.99
CA VAL A 134 -18.83 8.10 4.01
C VAL A 134 -17.51 7.54 4.54
N LYS A 135 -16.40 7.76 3.83
CA LYS A 135 -15.09 7.26 4.21
C LYS A 135 -14.50 8.19 5.27
N GLY A 136 -14.15 7.66 6.44
CA GLY A 136 -13.54 8.43 7.52
C GLY A 136 -12.23 9.13 7.10
N TYR A 137 -11.77 10.09 7.89
CA TYR A 137 -10.63 10.97 7.56
C TYR A 137 -9.34 10.21 7.19
N GLU A 138 -9.12 9.01 7.75
CA GLU A 138 -7.97 8.16 7.41
C GLU A 138 -7.91 7.89 5.89
N ALA A 139 -9.06 7.67 5.25
CA ALA A 139 -9.14 7.39 3.82
C ALA A 139 -8.86 8.63 2.94
N CYS A 140 -8.94 9.84 3.50
CA CYS A 140 -8.72 11.07 2.75
C CYS A 140 -7.27 11.19 2.27
N TYR A 141 -6.29 10.66 3.01
CA TYR A 141 -4.88 10.68 2.60
C TYR A 141 -4.58 9.91 1.31
N LEU A 142 -5.45 8.97 0.92
CA LEU A 142 -5.34 8.23 -0.35
C LEU A 142 -6.23 8.85 -1.46
N CYS A 143 -6.98 9.90 -1.15
CA CYS A 143 -7.92 10.53 -2.05
C CYS A 143 -7.29 11.72 -2.78
N GLU A 144 -7.48 11.77 -4.11
CA GLU A 144 -6.96 12.85 -4.98
C GLU A 144 -7.58 14.22 -4.67
N LYS A 145 -8.77 14.19 -4.06
CA LYS A 145 -9.56 15.38 -3.70
C LYS A 145 -9.18 15.95 -2.34
N PHE A 146 -8.27 15.31 -1.61
CA PHE A 146 -7.92 15.76 -0.26
C PHE A 146 -6.97 16.94 -0.31
N ARG A 147 -7.22 17.90 0.57
CA ARG A 147 -6.41 19.10 0.78
C ARG A 147 -5.95 19.16 2.24
N PRO A 148 -4.87 18.44 2.62
CA PRO A 148 -4.33 18.50 3.97
C PRO A 148 -3.86 19.92 4.32
N LEU A 149 -4.07 20.32 5.57
CA LEU A 149 -3.63 21.63 6.09
C LEU A 149 -2.16 21.57 6.52
N LEU A 150 -1.38 22.57 6.13
CA LEU A 150 0.05 22.65 6.45
C LEU A 150 0.34 22.53 7.96
N ASP A 151 -0.52 23.14 8.79
CA ASP A 151 -0.38 23.20 10.24
C ASP A 151 -1.20 22.15 11.00
N ALA A 152 -1.82 21.21 10.29
CA ALA A 152 -2.55 20.11 10.94
C ALA A 152 -1.59 19.08 11.57
N PRO A 153 -2.05 18.34 12.61
CA PRO A 153 -1.25 17.36 13.34
C PRO A 153 -1.14 16.01 12.60
N HIS A 154 -0.59 16.04 11.39
CA HIS A 154 -0.37 14.85 10.55
C HIS A 154 0.60 13.85 11.20
N GLU A 155 1.59 14.35 11.94
CA GLU A 155 2.57 13.53 12.68
C GLU A 155 1.90 12.67 13.75
N LYS A 156 0.97 13.24 14.53
CA LYS A 156 0.20 12.46 15.53
C LYS A 156 -0.53 11.30 14.89
N PHE A 157 -1.12 11.54 13.71
CA PHE A 157 -1.83 10.50 12.98
C PHE A 157 -0.86 9.43 12.45
N LEU A 158 0.29 9.82 11.91
CA LEU A 158 1.33 8.91 11.46
C LEU A 158 1.81 7.98 12.59
N ASP A 159 2.12 8.54 13.75
CA ASP A 159 2.56 7.78 14.93
C ASP A 159 1.48 6.77 15.37
N SER A 160 0.22 7.17 15.32
CA SER A 160 -0.90 6.28 15.63
C SER A 160 -1.00 5.09 14.67
N LEU A 161 -0.67 5.27 13.38
CA LEU A 161 -0.69 4.21 12.38
C LEU A 161 0.46 3.21 12.59
N TYR A 162 1.64 3.69 12.96
CA TYR A 162 2.77 2.81 13.30
C TYR A 162 2.48 2.00 14.56
N ALA A 163 1.93 2.63 15.61
CA ALA A 163 1.52 1.92 16.82
C ALA A 163 0.43 0.86 16.53
N GLU A 164 -0.53 1.18 15.67
CA GLU A 164 -1.55 0.23 15.23
C GLU A 164 -0.94 -0.95 14.46
N LYS A 165 0.00 -0.68 13.53
CA LYS A 165 0.73 -1.71 12.77
C LYS A 165 1.51 -2.65 13.70
N GLU A 166 2.25 -2.10 14.68
CA GLU A 166 3.01 -2.89 15.65
C GLU A 166 2.08 -3.77 16.52
N THR A 167 0.96 -3.20 16.96
CA THR A 167 -0.04 -3.94 17.75
C THR A 167 -0.63 -5.12 16.96
N ARG A 168 -0.99 -4.90 15.69
CA ARG A 168 -1.49 -5.97 14.80
C ARG A 168 -0.46 -7.05 14.55
N LEU A 169 0.81 -6.66 14.37
CA LEU A 169 1.90 -7.61 14.18
C LEU A 169 2.10 -8.48 15.43
N LYS A 170 2.10 -7.88 16.62
CA LYS A 170 2.22 -8.61 17.90
C LYS A 170 1.05 -9.57 18.12
N ALA A 171 -0.18 -9.13 17.82
CA ALA A 171 -1.39 -9.92 18.04
C ALA A 171 -1.53 -11.10 17.06
N THR A 172 -1.25 -10.88 15.77
CA THR A 172 -1.54 -11.88 14.72
C THR A 172 -0.30 -12.66 14.26
N LYS A 173 0.91 -12.17 14.57
CA LYS A 173 2.19 -12.65 14.02
C LYS A 173 2.24 -12.72 12.48
N SER A 174 1.29 -12.07 11.81
CA SER A 174 1.16 -12.08 10.36
C SER A 174 1.58 -10.71 9.83
N GLU A 175 2.75 -10.68 9.20
CA GLU A 175 3.27 -9.46 8.57
C GLU A 175 2.34 -8.97 7.45
N GLN A 176 1.76 -9.89 6.67
CA GLN A 176 0.80 -9.55 5.61
C GLN A 176 -0.45 -8.85 6.15
N TYR A 177 -0.92 -9.27 7.33
CA TYR A 177 -2.05 -8.62 7.96
C TYR A 177 -1.65 -7.26 8.53
N ALA A 178 -0.50 -7.18 9.18
CA ALA A 178 0.02 -5.92 9.73
C ALA A 178 0.25 -4.87 8.63
N SER A 179 0.69 -5.27 7.43
CA SER A 179 1.01 -4.38 6.31
C SER A 179 -0.21 -3.86 5.52
N THR A 180 -1.44 -4.21 5.91
CA THR A 180 -2.66 -3.81 5.16
C THR A 180 -2.87 -2.29 5.06
N LYS A 181 -2.28 -1.51 5.98
CA LYS A 181 -2.35 -0.03 5.98
C LYS A 181 -1.05 0.64 5.50
N ASP A 182 -0.10 -0.10 4.93
CA ASP A 182 1.21 0.48 4.56
C ASP A 182 1.10 1.58 3.51
N THR A 183 0.21 1.44 2.52
CA THR A 183 -0.05 2.52 1.55
C THR A 183 -0.55 3.79 2.22
N LEU A 184 -1.38 3.67 3.26
CA LEU A 184 -1.85 4.82 4.04
C LEU A 184 -0.70 5.44 4.83
N ILE A 185 0.14 4.63 5.48
CA ILE A 185 1.33 5.10 6.20
C ILE A 185 2.22 5.90 5.25
N LEU A 186 2.56 5.37 4.08
CA LEU A 186 3.39 6.06 3.08
C LEU A 186 2.76 7.38 2.61
N ALA A 187 1.43 7.42 2.43
CA ALA A 187 0.74 8.64 2.04
C ALA A 187 0.82 9.72 3.14
N VAL A 188 0.64 9.34 4.40
CA VAL A 188 0.74 10.26 5.54
C VAL A 188 2.19 10.70 5.77
N GLU A 189 3.16 9.79 5.67
CA GLU A 189 4.60 10.13 5.74
C GLU A 189 4.98 11.17 4.70
N TRP A 190 4.50 11.00 3.47
CA TRP A 190 4.73 11.97 2.41
C TRP A 190 4.18 13.34 2.76
N VAL A 191 2.94 13.41 3.28
CA VAL A 191 2.33 14.68 3.70
C VAL A 191 3.13 15.33 4.82
N VAL A 192 3.56 14.57 5.83
CA VAL A 192 4.40 15.07 6.94
C VAL A 192 5.70 15.65 6.42
N GLN A 193 6.41 14.93 5.53
CA GLN A 193 7.66 15.39 4.94
C GLN A 193 7.47 16.67 4.13
N ALA A 194 6.47 16.70 3.24
CA ALA A 194 6.18 17.85 2.42
C ALA A 194 5.75 19.08 3.25
N CYS A 195 4.96 18.88 4.32
CA CYS A 195 4.63 19.94 5.25
C CYS A 195 5.89 20.48 5.97
N ALA A 196 6.79 19.61 6.41
CA ALA A 196 8.03 20.03 7.06
C ALA A 196 8.96 20.81 6.11
N GLU A 197 9.07 20.41 4.85
CA GLU A 197 9.84 21.12 3.82
C GLU A 197 9.23 22.50 3.52
N MET A 198 7.91 22.58 3.38
CA MET A 198 7.20 23.85 3.17
C MET A 198 7.35 24.82 4.36
N LYS A 199 7.33 24.32 5.59
CA LYS A 199 7.56 25.15 6.79
C LYS A 199 8.99 25.70 6.83
N LYS A 200 9.99 24.85 6.55
CA LYS A 200 11.40 25.28 6.47
C LYS A 200 11.62 26.34 5.39
N ALA A 201 11.03 26.17 4.21
CA ALA A 201 11.13 27.16 3.13
C ALA A 201 10.55 28.52 3.55
N ARG A 202 9.42 28.53 4.27
CA ARG A 202 8.78 29.74 4.79
C ARG A 202 9.64 30.46 5.85
N GLU A 203 10.35 29.71 6.69
CA GLU A 203 11.27 30.27 7.69
C GLU A 203 12.51 30.92 7.03
N VAL A 204 13.00 30.34 5.93
CA VAL A 204 14.14 30.88 5.17
C VAL A 204 13.77 32.15 4.40
N GLU A 205 12.54 32.27 3.90
CA GLU A 205 12.04 33.50 3.23
C GLU A 205 11.75 34.65 4.20
N GLN A 206 11.70 34.39 5.51
CA GLN A 206 11.43 35.39 6.55
C GLN A 206 12.71 35.93 7.22
N LEU A 207 13.89 35.44 6.82
CA LEU A 207 15.22 35.91 7.21
C LEU A 207 15.84 36.79 6.11
#